data_AF-D5RRG1-F1
#
_entry.id   AF-D5RRG1-F1
#
_cell.length_a   1.000
_cell.length_b   1.000
_cell.length_c   1.000
_cell.angle_alpha   90.00
_cell.angle_beta   90.00
_cell.angle_gamma   90.00
#
_symmetry.space_group_name_H-M   'P 1'
#
loop_
_entity.id
_entity.type
_entity.pdbx_description
1 polymer ?
#
loop_
_entity_poly.entity_id
_entity_poly.type
_entity_poly.pdbx_seq_one_letter_code
_entity_poly.pdbx_strand_id
1 'polypeptide(L)'
;MTGLMLTIMLVGFAAGIPVAVAIGLASIAGIEGFTRFPLIVAAQQIFVALDKFPLAAIPFFILAGNLMDVGGISRRLVEFAKSMVGGVQGGLPATCIVTCMIFAAISGSSVATTFAIGTIMIPALVKHGYPVGFAAALQATAAELGVVIPPSIPMILYGVTTQVSIPELFIAGFVPGALIAGALIATVLVWCRIKGWGKRDGEGRLPFLAALRQAGFALLMPVIVLGGIYGGVTTPTEASVIAVFYAILVGMFLHRELSWRDLYPVFRKSVISSAVIMFIIACAALFSYLLNRQGVPDRAAEWLVQSFEGPALFLLGTNIVLFIIGMFVETSASIIVLAPILADAAQRVGIDGVHFGTIMVVNLALGMITPPFGVNLFAAAQVAGCGIETMMRYLFVFIAVVLGCLMLITYVPELTLALPNLVFR
;
A
#
# COMPACT_ATOMS: atom_id res chain seq x y z
N MET A 1 29.96 -7.92 -12.48
CA MET A 1 28.66 -8.55 -12.15
C MET A 1 27.62 -7.51 -11.74
N THR A 2 27.69 -6.89 -10.55
CA THR A 2 26.67 -5.91 -10.09
C THR A 2 26.37 -4.80 -11.11
N GLY A 3 27.41 -4.16 -11.68
CA GLY A 3 27.22 -3.14 -12.71
C GLY A 3 26.43 -3.63 -13.92
N LEU A 4 26.78 -4.81 -14.48
CA LEU A 4 26.05 -5.41 -15.59
C LEU A 4 24.59 -5.71 -15.21
N MET A 5 24.38 -6.31 -14.04
CA MET A 5 23.03 -6.66 -13.56
C MET A 5 22.15 -5.40 -13.45
N LEU A 6 22.67 -4.33 -12.84
CA LEU A 6 21.97 -3.05 -12.74
C LEU A 6 21.71 -2.45 -14.13
N THR A 7 22.69 -2.47 -15.03
CA THR A 7 22.51 -1.96 -16.40
C THR A 7 21.42 -2.72 -17.15
N ILE A 8 21.43 -4.05 -17.13
CA ILE A 8 20.40 -4.88 -17.81
C ILE A 8 19.03 -4.59 -17.22
N MET A 9 18.93 -4.50 -15.89
CA MET A 9 17.67 -4.19 -15.20
C MET A 9 17.14 -2.81 -15.62
N LEU A 10 17.98 -1.78 -15.56
CA LEU A 10 17.59 -0.40 -15.91
C LEU A 10 17.25 -0.25 -17.40
N VAL A 11 18.00 -0.88 -18.30
CA VAL A 11 17.68 -0.92 -19.73
C VAL A 11 16.37 -1.65 -19.98
N GLY A 12 16.12 -2.76 -19.28
CA GLY A 12 14.85 -3.49 -19.35
C GLY A 12 13.67 -2.61 -18.91
N PHE A 13 13.80 -1.88 -17.82
CA PHE A 13 12.79 -0.92 -17.37
C PHE A 13 12.55 0.18 -18.40
N ALA A 14 13.62 0.76 -18.96
CA ALA A 14 13.52 1.80 -19.99
C ALA A 14 12.89 1.29 -21.29
N ALA A 15 13.09 0.02 -21.63
CA ALA A 15 12.49 -0.65 -22.79
C ALA A 15 11.05 -1.12 -22.55
N GLY A 16 10.46 -0.86 -21.38
CA GLY A 16 9.10 -1.29 -21.04
C GLY A 16 8.95 -2.80 -20.83
N ILE A 17 10.06 -3.51 -20.58
CA ILE A 17 10.03 -4.94 -20.25
C ILE A 17 9.41 -5.11 -18.86
N PRO A 18 8.51 -6.07 -18.64
CA PRO A 18 7.95 -6.33 -17.31
C PRO A 18 9.02 -6.49 -16.23
N VAL A 19 8.81 -5.84 -15.09
CA VAL A 19 9.83 -5.69 -14.03
C VAL A 19 10.43 -7.03 -13.59
N ALA A 20 9.59 -8.04 -13.36
CA ALA A 20 10.04 -9.38 -12.99
C ALA A 20 10.97 -9.99 -14.04
N VAL A 21 10.68 -9.79 -15.33
CA VAL A 21 11.49 -10.31 -16.44
C VAL A 21 12.83 -9.59 -16.51
N ALA A 22 12.84 -8.25 -16.42
CA ALA A 22 14.08 -7.48 -16.41
C ALA A 22 15.01 -7.87 -15.25
N ILE A 23 14.47 -8.03 -14.04
CA ILE A 23 15.23 -8.46 -12.86
C ILE A 23 15.73 -9.91 -12.99
N GLY A 24 14.87 -10.82 -13.48
CA GLY A 24 15.23 -12.22 -13.69
C GLY A 24 16.35 -12.37 -14.73
N LEU A 25 16.22 -11.69 -15.88
CA LEU A 25 17.25 -11.68 -16.93
C LEU A 25 18.56 -11.07 -16.44
N ALA A 26 18.51 -9.95 -15.71
CA ALA A 26 19.69 -9.36 -15.09
C ALA A 26 20.40 -10.36 -14.17
N SER A 27 19.64 -11.10 -13.36
CA SER A 27 20.17 -12.10 -12.44
C SER A 27 20.80 -13.30 -13.15
N ILE A 28 20.13 -13.83 -14.19
CA ILE A 28 20.66 -14.94 -14.99
C ILE A 28 21.93 -14.52 -15.73
N ALA A 29 21.95 -13.32 -16.33
CA ALA A 29 23.14 -12.78 -16.98
C ALA A 29 24.29 -12.55 -15.97
N GLY A 30 23.98 -12.17 -14.72
CA GLY A 30 24.94 -12.07 -13.64
C GLY A 30 25.58 -13.42 -13.29
N ILE A 31 24.77 -14.48 -13.23
CA ILE A 31 25.24 -15.86 -12.95
C ILE A 31 26.13 -16.36 -14.07
N GLU A 32 25.64 -16.35 -15.31
CA GLU A 32 26.36 -16.87 -16.49
C GLU A 32 27.62 -16.07 -16.80
N GLY A 33 27.56 -14.73 -16.66
CA GLY A 33 28.66 -13.86 -17.06
C GLY A 33 29.79 -13.74 -16.03
N PHE A 34 29.53 -14.01 -14.75
CA PHE A 34 30.49 -13.68 -13.68
C PHE A 34 30.62 -14.72 -12.56
N THR A 35 29.84 -15.78 -12.57
CA THR A 35 29.93 -16.84 -11.54
C THR A 35 30.19 -18.19 -12.18
N ARG A 36 30.58 -19.18 -11.36
CA ARG A 36 30.61 -20.60 -11.75
C ARG A 36 29.43 -21.37 -11.18
N PHE A 37 28.36 -20.68 -10.77
CA PHE A 37 27.21 -21.38 -10.22
C PHE A 37 26.48 -22.11 -11.33
N PRO A 38 26.06 -23.37 -11.08
CA PRO A 38 25.18 -24.03 -12.00
C PRO A 38 23.84 -23.29 -12.04
N LEU A 39 23.23 -23.14 -13.22
CA LEU A 39 21.93 -22.46 -13.41
C LEU A 39 20.81 -22.99 -12.51
N ILE A 40 20.92 -24.22 -12.04
CA ILE A 40 19.99 -24.79 -11.05
C ILE A 40 19.91 -23.95 -9.77
N VAL A 41 20.97 -23.22 -9.40
CA VAL A 41 20.95 -22.28 -8.26
C VAL A 41 19.92 -21.18 -8.50
N ALA A 42 19.74 -20.71 -9.75
CA ALA A 42 18.72 -19.73 -10.07
C ALA A 42 17.31 -20.27 -9.76
N ALA A 43 17.01 -21.49 -10.23
CA ALA A 43 15.73 -22.15 -9.96
C ALA A 43 15.52 -22.44 -8.46
N GLN A 44 16.56 -22.88 -7.75
CA GLN A 44 16.50 -23.16 -6.32
C GLN A 44 16.19 -21.88 -5.52
N GLN A 45 16.88 -20.77 -5.79
CA GLN A 45 16.65 -19.51 -5.09
C GLN A 45 15.24 -18.96 -5.36
N ILE A 46 14.78 -19.05 -6.61
CA ILE A 46 13.39 -18.72 -6.97
C ILE A 46 12.39 -19.56 -6.16
N PHE A 47 12.61 -20.87 -6.07
CA PHE A 47 11.71 -21.77 -5.34
C PHE A 47 11.69 -21.46 -3.83
N VAL A 48 12.87 -21.36 -3.20
CA VAL A 48 13.01 -21.05 -1.77
C VAL A 48 12.40 -19.70 -1.41
N ALA A 49 12.47 -18.72 -2.32
CA ALA A 49 11.86 -17.41 -2.10
C ALA A 49 10.33 -17.45 -2.05
N LEU A 50 9.71 -18.29 -2.88
CA LEU A 50 8.26 -18.47 -2.93
C LEU A 50 7.75 -19.35 -1.78
N ASP A 51 8.58 -20.26 -1.28
CA ASP A 51 8.26 -21.18 -0.18
C ASP A 51 8.40 -20.51 1.22
N LYS A 52 7.87 -19.29 1.35
CA LYS A 52 7.81 -18.55 2.63
C LYS A 52 6.37 -18.44 3.09
N PHE A 53 6.05 -19.06 4.22
CA PHE A 53 4.69 -19.10 4.78
C PHE A 53 3.97 -17.73 4.86
N PRO A 54 4.64 -16.61 5.24
CA PRO A 54 3.96 -15.31 5.28
C PRO A 54 3.52 -14.76 3.92
N LEU A 55 4.12 -15.23 2.80
CA LEU A 55 3.72 -14.78 1.46
C LEU A 55 2.33 -15.28 1.06
N ALA A 56 1.85 -16.38 1.64
CA ALA A 56 0.51 -16.87 1.40
C ALA A 56 -0.58 -15.89 1.87
N ALA A 57 -0.27 -14.98 2.80
CA ALA A 57 -1.20 -13.94 3.22
C ALA A 57 -1.58 -12.97 2.08
N ILE A 58 -0.65 -12.69 1.16
CA ILE A 58 -0.84 -11.73 0.06
C ILE A 58 -2.01 -12.14 -0.86
N PRO A 59 -2.03 -13.33 -1.48
CA PRO A 59 -3.13 -13.73 -2.35
C PRO A 59 -4.47 -13.80 -1.61
N PHE A 60 -4.48 -14.19 -0.34
CA PHE A 60 -5.71 -14.25 0.45
C PHE A 60 -6.24 -12.87 0.83
N PHE A 61 -5.38 -11.90 1.18
CA PHE A 61 -5.84 -10.51 1.41
C PHE A 61 -6.32 -9.85 0.11
N ILE A 62 -5.64 -10.08 -1.02
CA ILE A 62 -6.11 -9.63 -2.34
C ILE A 62 -7.49 -10.23 -2.65
N LEU A 63 -7.65 -11.53 -2.40
CA LEU A 63 -8.90 -12.23 -2.62
C LEU A 63 -10.01 -11.71 -1.70
N ALA A 64 -9.74 -11.51 -0.41
CA ALA A 64 -10.68 -10.95 0.54
C ALA A 64 -11.15 -9.57 0.08
N GLY A 65 -10.23 -8.66 -0.27
CA GLY A 65 -10.56 -7.33 -0.79
C GLY A 65 -11.45 -7.39 -2.05
N ASN A 66 -11.13 -8.26 -3.01
CA ASN A 66 -11.95 -8.43 -4.22
C ASN A 66 -13.33 -9.04 -3.94
N LEU A 67 -13.45 -9.98 -3.00
CA LEU A 67 -14.75 -10.55 -2.59
C LEU A 67 -15.64 -9.51 -1.94
N MET A 68 -15.06 -8.60 -1.16
CA MET A 68 -15.79 -7.57 -0.44
C MET A 68 -16.31 -6.45 -1.34
N ASP A 69 -15.54 -6.12 -2.37
CA ASP A 69 -15.94 -5.18 -3.41
C ASP A 69 -17.24 -5.64 -4.07
N VAL A 70 -17.31 -6.91 -4.47
CA VAL A 70 -18.51 -7.51 -5.08
C VAL A 70 -19.60 -7.81 -4.04
N GLY A 71 -19.22 -8.15 -2.80
CA GLY A 71 -20.14 -8.55 -1.72
C GLY A 71 -20.87 -7.40 -1.01
N GLY A 72 -20.85 -6.19 -1.56
CA GLY A 72 -21.63 -5.05 -1.04
C GLY A 72 -21.06 -4.38 0.21
N ILE A 73 -19.88 -4.79 0.67
CA ILE A 73 -19.31 -4.27 1.92
C ILE A 73 -18.85 -2.82 1.73
N SER A 74 -18.20 -2.49 0.60
CA SER A 74 -17.72 -1.13 0.29
C SER A 74 -18.81 -0.07 0.44
N ARG A 75 -20.02 -0.34 -0.07
CA ARG A 75 -21.15 0.60 0.01
C ARG A 75 -21.61 0.85 1.44
N ARG A 76 -21.65 -0.18 2.29
CA ARG A 76 -22.03 -0.04 3.70
C ARG A 76 -20.99 0.73 4.50
N LEU A 77 -19.71 0.55 4.18
CA LEU A 77 -18.62 1.33 4.76
C LEU A 77 -18.71 2.81 4.39
N VAL A 78 -19.07 3.12 3.14
CA VAL A 78 -19.33 4.51 2.70
C VAL A 78 -20.45 5.15 3.50
N GLU A 79 -21.59 4.46 3.66
CA GLU A 79 -22.73 4.99 4.43
C GLU A 79 -22.38 5.20 5.92
N PHE A 80 -21.59 4.29 6.49
CA PHE A 80 -21.07 4.43 7.85
C PHE A 80 -20.13 5.62 7.99
N ALA A 81 -19.13 5.75 7.12
CA ALA A 81 -18.23 6.90 7.09
C ALA A 81 -19.00 8.22 6.91
N LYS A 82 -20.00 8.25 6.01
CA LYS A 82 -20.87 9.40 5.80
C LYS A 82 -21.63 9.77 7.06
N SER A 83 -22.07 8.78 7.83
CA SER A 83 -22.75 9.02 9.10
C SER A 83 -21.85 9.70 10.14
N MET A 84 -20.53 9.45 10.10
CA MET A 84 -19.56 10.02 11.03
C MET A 84 -19.19 11.46 10.68
N VAL A 85 -18.84 11.72 9.42
CA VAL A 85 -18.22 13.00 8.99
C VAL A 85 -19.01 13.78 7.95
N GLY A 86 -20.10 13.23 7.41
CA GLY A 86 -20.90 13.87 6.36
C GLY A 86 -21.70 15.10 6.81
N GLY A 87 -21.89 15.31 8.12
CA GLY A 87 -22.74 16.38 8.66
C GLY A 87 -22.17 17.81 8.56
N VAL A 88 -20.99 17.99 7.99
CA VAL A 88 -20.30 19.28 7.90
C VAL A 88 -19.95 19.62 6.44
N GLN A 89 -19.70 20.89 6.15
CA GLN A 89 -19.21 21.31 4.83
C GLN A 89 -17.84 20.67 4.53
N GLY A 90 -17.73 19.96 3.40
CA GLY A 90 -16.57 19.12 3.08
C GLY A 90 -16.66 17.70 3.65
N GLY A 91 -17.81 17.35 4.23
CA GLY A 91 -18.08 16.04 4.82
C GLY A 91 -18.09 14.91 3.79
N LEU A 92 -18.44 15.15 2.52
CA LEU A 92 -18.43 14.11 1.49
C LEU A 92 -17.00 13.75 1.04
N PRO A 93 -16.10 14.71 0.79
CA PRO A 93 -14.65 14.44 0.68
C PRO A 93 -14.06 13.74 1.92
N ALA A 94 -14.43 14.18 3.13
CA ALA A 94 -13.97 13.52 4.35
C ALA A 94 -14.49 12.07 4.43
N THR A 95 -15.71 11.81 3.97
CA THR A 95 -16.28 10.46 3.86
C THR A 95 -15.43 9.58 2.95
N CYS A 96 -14.92 10.11 1.84
CA CYS A 96 -14.02 9.37 0.95
C CYS A 96 -12.76 8.90 1.70
N ILE A 97 -12.13 9.80 2.45
CA ILE A 97 -10.92 9.50 3.22
C ILE A 97 -11.21 8.48 4.33
N VAL A 98 -12.26 8.68 5.12
CA VAL A 98 -12.64 7.76 6.21
C VAL A 98 -13.03 6.39 5.65
N THR A 99 -13.72 6.32 4.51
CA THR A 99 -14.04 5.05 3.86
C THR A 99 -12.76 4.33 3.41
N CYS A 100 -11.83 5.04 2.76
CA CYS A 100 -10.56 4.47 2.35
C CYS A 100 -9.76 3.99 3.58
N MET A 101 -9.78 4.72 4.69
CA MET A 101 -9.14 4.34 5.96
C MET A 101 -9.69 3.02 6.50
N ILE A 102 -11.02 2.84 6.50
CA ILE A 102 -11.65 1.62 7.01
C ILE A 102 -11.44 0.45 6.04
N PHE A 103 -11.56 0.69 4.73
CA PHE A 103 -11.36 -0.33 3.71
C PHE A 103 -9.89 -0.76 3.58
N ALA A 104 -8.96 0.17 3.85
CA ALA A 104 -7.53 -0.10 3.93
C ALA A 104 -7.22 -1.17 4.97
N ALA A 105 -7.89 -1.11 6.13
CA ALA A 105 -7.78 -2.09 7.21
C ALA A 105 -8.34 -3.48 6.86
N ILE A 106 -8.54 -3.74 5.57
CA ILE A 106 -9.08 -4.99 5.06
C ILE A 106 -8.37 -5.41 3.76
N SER A 107 -8.27 -4.51 2.80
CA SER A 107 -7.73 -4.77 1.47
C SER A 107 -6.21 -4.91 1.43
N GLY A 108 -5.49 -4.06 2.19
CA GLY A 108 -4.03 -3.96 2.13
C GLY A 108 -3.46 -3.56 0.77
N SER A 109 -4.31 -3.10 -0.16
CA SER A 109 -3.95 -2.69 -1.52
C SER A 109 -4.55 -1.33 -1.86
N SER A 110 -3.70 -0.38 -2.26
CA SER A 110 -4.13 0.96 -2.67
C SER A 110 -4.88 0.96 -4.01
N VAL A 111 -4.38 0.21 -5.00
CA VAL A 111 -5.04 0.12 -6.32
C VAL A 111 -6.42 -0.50 -6.20
N ALA A 112 -6.57 -1.57 -5.41
CA ALA A 112 -7.88 -2.18 -5.16
C ALA A 112 -8.83 -1.20 -4.45
N THR A 113 -8.32 -0.44 -3.47
CA THR A 113 -9.09 0.61 -2.76
C THR A 113 -9.54 1.71 -3.73
N THR A 114 -8.67 2.11 -4.66
CA THR A 114 -8.97 3.12 -5.69
C THR A 114 -10.16 2.72 -6.54
N PHE A 115 -10.21 1.46 -7.01
CA PHE A 115 -11.35 0.97 -7.79
C PHE A 115 -12.60 0.75 -6.94
N ALA A 116 -12.49 0.07 -5.81
CA ALA A 116 -13.63 -0.31 -4.98
C ALA A 116 -14.36 0.91 -4.39
N ILE A 117 -13.61 1.86 -3.83
CA ILE A 117 -14.18 3.06 -3.21
C ILE A 117 -14.41 4.16 -4.26
N GLY A 118 -13.52 4.28 -5.25
CA GLY A 118 -13.63 5.32 -6.28
C GLY A 118 -14.87 5.18 -7.14
N THR A 119 -15.30 3.96 -7.47
CA THR A 119 -16.54 3.71 -8.26
C THR A 119 -17.80 4.19 -7.53
N ILE A 120 -17.73 4.38 -6.21
CA ILE A 120 -18.83 4.90 -5.40
C ILE A 120 -18.64 6.40 -5.14
N MET A 121 -17.45 6.79 -4.66
CA MET A 121 -17.18 8.13 -4.14
C MET A 121 -16.96 9.16 -5.23
N ILE A 122 -16.29 8.81 -6.35
CA ILE A 122 -16.05 9.78 -7.43
C ILE A 122 -17.38 10.24 -8.05
N PRO A 123 -18.30 9.34 -8.46
CA PRO A 123 -19.61 9.77 -8.96
C PRO A 123 -20.44 10.53 -7.92
N ALA A 124 -20.37 10.14 -6.64
CA ALA A 124 -21.08 10.84 -5.57
C ALA A 124 -20.58 12.29 -5.40
N LEU A 125 -19.26 12.49 -5.38
CA LEU A 125 -18.64 13.83 -5.31
C LEU A 125 -19.05 14.68 -6.52
N VAL A 126 -18.94 14.14 -7.73
CA VAL A 126 -19.31 14.87 -8.96
C VAL A 126 -20.79 15.26 -8.95
N LYS A 127 -21.68 14.35 -8.51
CA LYS A 127 -23.12 14.63 -8.37
C LYS A 127 -23.42 15.75 -7.36
N HIS A 128 -22.60 15.88 -6.31
CA HIS A 128 -22.67 16.96 -5.32
C HIS A 128 -21.97 18.26 -5.76
N GLY A 129 -21.53 18.35 -7.02
CA GLY A 129 -20.97 19.57 -7.61
C GLY A 129 -19.46 19.73 -7.39
N TYR A 130 -18.76 18.70 -6.92
CA TYR A 130 -17.30 18.73 -6.87
C TYR A 130 -16.69 18.55 -8.27
N PRO A 131 -15.59 19.25 -8.60
CA PRO A 131 -14.91 19.03 -9.88
C PRO A 131 -14.39 17.60 -10.00
N VAL A 132 -14.56 16.98 -11.17
CA VAL A 132 -14.13 15.60 -11.44
C VAL A 132 -12.64 15.37 -11.15
N GLY A 133 -11.78 16.33 -11.54
CA GLY A 133 -10.34 16.24 -11.24
C GLY A 133 -10.02 16.30 -9.75
N PHE A 134 -10.82 17.01 -8.95
CA PHE A 134 -10.66 17.04 -7.49
C PHE A 134 -11.10 15.70 -6.88
N ALA A 135 -12.24 15.17 -7.31
CA ALA A 135 -12.75 13.89 -6.83
C ALA A 135 -11.78 12.74 -7.14
N ALA A 136 -11.25 12.70 -8.36
CA ALA A 136 -10.26 11.71 -8.78
C ALA A 136 -8.94 11.87 -8.02
N ALA A 137 -8.41 13.10 -7.89
CA ALA A 137 -7.15 13.34 -7.15
C ALA A 137 -7.27 12.97 -5.66
N LEU A 138 -8.40 13.33 -5.04
CA LEU A 138 -8.71 12.96 -3.66
C LEU A 138 -8.79 11.45 -3.50
N GLN A 139 -9.50 10.76 -4.39
CA GLN A 139 -9.63 9.30 -4.33
C GLN A 139 -8.28 8.61 -4.48
N ALA A 140 -7.46 9.04 -5.46
CA ALA A 140 -6.13 8.47 -5.67
C ALA A 140 -5.24 8.61 -4.42
N THR A 141 -5.31 9.78 -3.77
CA THR A 141 -4.56 10.08 -2.54
C THR A 141 -5.09 9.32 -1.33
N ALA A 142 -6.41 9.33 -1.11
CA ALA A 142 -7.01 8.68 0.04
C ALA A 142 -6.84 7.15 -0.02
N ALA A 143 -6.83 6.58 -1.22
CA ALA A 143 -6.61 5.15 -1.42
C ALA A 143 -5.23 4.68 -0.95
N GLU A 144 -4.20 5.56 -0.92
CA GLU A 144 -2.86 5.22 -0.42
C GLU A 144 -2.85 4.78 1.05
N LEU A 145 -3.86 5.17 1.82
CA LEU A 145 -4.08 4.61 3.15
C LEU A 145 -4.17 3.08 3.10
N GLY A 146 -4.61 2.52 1.97
CA GLY A 146 -4.68 1.09 1.66
C GLY A 146 -3.36 0.34 1.74
N VAL A 147 -2.22 1.03 1.62
CA VAL A 147 -0.89 0.42 1.81
C VAL A 147 -0.22 0.80 3.12
N VAL A 148 -0.71 1.84 3.81
CA VAL A 148 -0.16 2.29 5.09
C VAL A 148 -0.89 1.66 6.28
N ILE A 149 -2.22 1.56 6.22
CA ILE A 149 -3.05 1.05 7.31
C ILE A 149 -3.13 -0.47 7.23
N PRO A 150 -2.94 -1.20 8.33
CA PRO A 150 -2.85 -2.66 8.31
C PRO A 150 -4.21 -3.36 8.26
N PRO A 151 -4.28 -4.58 7.67
CA PRO A 151 -3.17 -5.35 7.08
C PRO A 151 -2.67 -4.70 5.78
N SER A 152 -1.36 -4.70 5.56
CA SER A 152 -0.72 -4.02 4.42
C SER A 152 0.15 -5.01 3.63
N ILE A 153 -0.14 -5.16 2.33
CA ILE A 153 0.66 -6.03 1.45
C ILE A 153 2.11 -5.52 1.35
N PRO A 154 2.37 -4.21 1.14
CA PRO A 154 3.73 -3.66 1.19
C PRO A 154 4.49 -3.96 2.48
N MET A 155 3.83 -3.91 3.64
CA MET A 155 4.48 -4.26 4.92
C MET A 155 4.81 -5.76 5.01
N ILE A 156 3.96 -6.64 4.49
CA ILE A 156 4.28 -8.08 4.39
C ILE A 156 5.53 -8.27 3.52
N LEU A 157 5.58 -7.62 2.35
CA LEU A 157 6.73 -7.73 1.43
C LEU A 157 8.02 -7.23 2.09
N TYR A 158 7.96 -6.09 2.79
CA TYR A 158 9.08 -5.55 3.52
C TYR A 158 9.53 -6.52 4.63
N GLY A 159 8.62 -7.01 5.48
CA GLY A 159 8.96 -7.94 6.57
C GLY A 159 9.55 -9.26 6.06
N VAL A 160 9.02 -9.81 4.97
CA VAL A 160 9.55 -11.05 4.37
C VAL A 160 10.94 -10.89 3.76
N THR A 161 11.26 -9.70 3.25
CA THR A 161 12.54 -9.43 2.57
C THR A 161 13.62 -8.95 3.53
N THR A 162 13.24 -8.28 4.61
CA THR A 162 14.15 -7.73 5.64
C THR A 162 14.18 -8.54 6.93
N GLN A 163 13.34 -9.57 7.05
CA GLN A 163 13.16 -10.38 8.27
C GLN A 163 12.65 -9.58 9.49
N VAL A 164 12.07 -8.39 9.26
CA VAL A 164 11.39 -7.62 10.31
C VAL A 164 10.02 -8.23 10.61
N SER A 165 9.62 -8.21 11.88
CA SER A 165 8.33 -8.72 12.37
C SER A 165 7.14 -8.05 11.67
N ILE A 166 6.33 -8.85 10.95
CA ILE A 166 5.13 -8.37 10.26
C ILE A 166 4.07 -7.83 11.23
N PRO A 167 3.77 -8.49 12.38
CA PRO A 167 2.86 -7.93 13.38
C PRO A 167 3.32 -6.58 13.94
N GLU A 168 4.64 -6.39 14.16
CA GLU A 168 5.17 -5.09 14.58
C GLU A 168 5.02 -4.02 13.49
N LEU A 169 5.31 -4.37 12.22
CA LEU A 169 5.09 -3.46 11.09
C LEU A 169 3.63 -3.07 10.94
N PHE A 170 2.72 -4.02 11.12
CA PHE A 170 1.29 -3.73 11.10
C PHE A 170 0.96 -2.75 12.22
N ILE A 171 1.31 -3.01 13.48
CA ILE A 171 0.89 -2.07 14.53
C ILE A 171 1.52 -0.68 14.36
N ALA A 172 2.74 -0.62 13.81
CA ALA A 172 3.43 0.62 13.47
C ALA A 172 2.72 1.48 12.42
N GLY A 173 1.94 0.87 11.51
CA GLY A 173 1.21 1.57 10.45
C GLY A 173 -0.01 2.38 10.90
N PHE A 174 -0.56 2.10 12.09
CA PHE A 174 -1.79 2.76 12.55
C PHE A 174 -1.66 4.26 12.74
N VAL A 175 -0.67 4.69 13.51
CA VAL A 175 -0.48 6.12 13.82
C VAL A 175 -0.08 6.92 12.57
N PRO A 176 0.88 6.47 11.73
CA PRO A 176 1.16 7.08 10.43
C PRO A 176 -0.07 7.18 9.53
N GLY A 177 -0.86 6.11 9.43
CA GLY A 177 -2.09 6.09 8.63
C GLY A 177 -3.14 7.07 9.17
N ALA A 178 -3.34 7.12 10.48
CA ALA A 178 -4.24 8.06 11.14
C ALA A 178 -3.78 9.51 10.98
N LEU A 179 -2.48 9.76 11.05
CA LEU A 179 -1.88 11.08 10.81
C LEU A 179 -2.18 11.56 9.38
N ILE A 180 -1.90 10.72 8.38
CA ILE A 180 -2.17 11.05 6.97
C ILE A 180 -3.66 11.27 6.75
N ALA A 181 -4.52 10.37 7.25
CA ALA A 181 -5.97 10.50 7.13
C ALA A 181 -6.48 11.79 7.78
N GLY A 182 -6.04 12.09 9.01
CA GLY A 182 -6.40 13.31 9.74
C GLY A 182 -5.96 14.58 9.02
N ALA A 183 -4.73 14.60 8.51
CA ALA A 183 -4.20 15.73 7.75
C ALA A 183 -4.97 15.96 6.43
N LEU A 184 -5.33 14.89 5.72
CA LEU A 184 -6.17 14.96 4.52
C LEU A 184 -7.59 15.43 4.84
N ILE A 185 -8.19 14.94 5.93
CA ILE A 185 -9.53 15.36 6.38
C ILE A 185 -9.52 16.86 6.71
N ALA A 186 -8.55 17.31 7.50
CA ALA A 186 -8.39 18.73 7.82
C ALA A 186 -8.25 19.57 6.54
N THR A 187 -7.44 19.11 5.59
CA THR A 187 -7.22 19.77 4.30
C THR A 187 -8.53 19.92 3.53
N VAL A 188 -9.31 18.85 3.33
CA VAL A 188 -10.55 18.93 2.55
C VAL A 188 -11.62 19.78 3.24
N LEU A 189 -11.72 19.74 4.58
CA LEU A 189 -12.66 20.56 5.33
C LEU A 189 -12.36 22.06 5.17
N VAL A 190 -11.08 22.43 5.29
CA VAL A 190 -10.64 23.83 5.09
C VAL A 190 -10.82 24.24 3.63
N TRP A 191 -10.38 23.41 2.68
CA TRP A 191 -10.43 23.73 1.26
C TRP A 191 -11.87 23.91 0.76
N CYS A 192 -12.80 23.05 1.20
CA CYS A 192 -14.21 23.17 0.85
C CYS A 192 -14.84 24.46 1.39
N ARG A 193 -14.46 24.91 2.60
CA ARG A 193 -14.91 26.19 3.16
C ARG A 193 -14.42 27.38 2.34
N ILE A 194 -13.14 27.38 1.95
CA ILE A 194 -12.54 28.45 1.14
C ILE A 194 -13.19 28.52 -0.24
N LYS A 195 -13.43 27.38 -0.90
CA LYS A 195 -14.03 27.33 -2.24
C LYS A 195 -15.57 27.41 -2.24
N GLY A 196 -16.20 27.33 -1.08
CA GLY A 196 -17.66 27.30 -0.96
C GLY A 196 -18.31 26.01 -1.47
N TRP A 197 -17.54 24.92 -1.64
CA TRP A 197 -18.04 23.59 -2.04
C TRP A 197 -18.63 22.83 -0.84
N GLY A 198 -19.53 21.87 -1.11
CA GLY A 198 -19.98 20.91 -0.10
C GLY A 198 -21.00 21.41 0.91
N LYS A 199 -21.72 22.51 0.62
CA LYS A 199 -22.73 23.08 1.53
C LYS A 199 -23.89 22.12 1.85
N ARG A 200 -24.09 21.10 1.01
CA ARG A 200 -25.15 20.09 1.10
C ARG A 200 -24.62 18.67 1.30
N ASP A 201 -23.38 18.52 1.76
CA ASP A 201 -22.76 17.19 1.96
C ASP A 201 -23.52 16.34 3.01
N GLY A 202 -24.22 17.00 3.93
CA GLY A 202 -25.04 16.34 4.94
C GLY A 202 -26.35 15.75 4.42
N GLU A 203 -26.75 16.06 3.19
CA GLU A 203 -27.99 15.54 2.62
C GLU A 203 -27.91 14.03 2.38
N GLY A 204 -28.98 13.31 2.77
CA GLY A 204 -29.05 11.85 2.66
C GLY A 204 -28.07 11.12 3.58
N ARG A 205 -27.68 11.72 4.72
CA ARG A 205 -26.90 11.03 5.76
C ARG A 205 -27.81 10.16 6.61
N LEU A 206 -27.45 8.88 6.77
CA LEU A 206 -28.11 8.00 7.73
C LEU A 206 -27.76 8.38 9.18
N PRO A 207 -28.68 8.18 10.15
CA PRO A 207 -28.33 8.27 11.57
C PRO A 207 -27.19 7.32 11.91
N PHE A 208 -26.25 7.77 12.76
CA PHE A 208 -25.06 7.00 13.11
C PHE A 208 -25.37 5.57 13.55
N LEU A 209 -26.36 5.39 14.44
CA LEU A 209 -26.72 4.06 14.94
C LEU A 209 -27.30 3.14 13.84
N ALA A 210 -28.05 3.71 12.89
CA ALA A 210 -28.58 2.96 11.76
C ALA A 210 -27.46 2.53 10.81
N ALA A 211 -26.53 3.44 10.51
CA ALA A 211 -25.37 3.16 9.66
C ALA A 211 -24.42 2.16 10.32
N LEU A 212 -24.17 2.27 11.63
CA LEU A 212 -23.38 1.32 12.41
C LEU A 212 -24.00 -0.08 12.37
N ARG A 213 -25.32 -0.19 12.52
CA ARG A 213 -26.02 -1.47 12.42
C ARG A 213 -25.91 -2.09 11.02
N GLN A 214 -25.97 -1.26 9.97
CA GLN A 214 -25.82 -1.72 8.58
C GLN A 214 -24.39 -2.14 8.25
N ALA A 215 -23.39 -1.43 8.77
CA ALA A 215 -21.98 -1.71 8.56
C ALA A 215 -21.39 -2.68 9.60
N GLY A 216 -22.16 -3.15 10.57
CA GLY A 216 -21.65 -3.96 11.68
C GLY A 216 -20.86 -5.19 11.23
N PHE A 217 -21.36 -5.93 10.23
CA PHE A 217 -20.64 -7.06 9.64
C PHE A 217 -19.40 -6.64 8.85
N ALA A 218 -19.45 -5.51 8.15
CA ALA A 218 -18.28 -4.98 7.46
C ALA A 218 -17.16 -4.59 8.45
N LEU A 219 -17.52 -3.91 9.55
CA LEU A 219 -16.59 -3.45 10.58
C LEU A 219 -16.06 -4.58 11.46
N LEU A 220 -16.79 -5.70 11.56
CA LEU A 220 -16.32 -6.87 12.28
C LEU A 220 -15.11 -7.52 11.61
N MET A 221 -14.95 -7.38 10.28
CA MET A 221 -13.82 -7.99 9.58
C MET A 221 -12.45 -7.43 10.03
N PRO A 222 -12.18 -6.11 10.01
CA PRO A 222 -10.95 -5.57 10.60
C PRO A 222 -10.72 -6.03 12.03
N VAL A 223 -11.78 -6.10 12.85
CA VAL A 223 -11.70 -6.54 14.25
C VAL A 223 -11.28 -8.00 14.36
N ILE A 224 -11.83 -8.90 13.53
CA ILE A 224 -11.44 -10.31 13.50
C ILE A 224 -9.98 -10.47 13.05
N VAL A 225 -9.60 -9.78 11.98
CA VAL A 225 -8.25 -9.89 11.40
C VAL A 225 -7.20 -9.33 12.36
N LEU A 226 -7.35 -8.06 12.75
CA LEU A 226 -6.38 -7.38 13.59
C LEU A 226 -6.42 -7.88 15.04
N GLY A 227 -7.62 -8.13 15.58
CA GLY A 227 -7.79 -8.70 16.91
C GLY A 227 -7.24 -10.13 17.02
N GLY A 228 -7.36 -10.93 15.96
CA GLY A 228 -6.74 -12.25 15.89
C GLY A 228 -5.21 -12.19 15.88
N ILE A 229 -4.65 -11.29 15.08
CA ILE A 229 -3.19 -11.09 14.97
C ILE A 229 -2.60 -10.57 16.28
N TYR A 230 -3.12 -9.45 16.82
CA TYR A 230 -2.58 -8.85 18.04
C TYR A 230 -2.97 -9.60 19.31
N GLY A 231 -4.07 -10.35 19.29
CA GLY A 231 -4.44 -11.27 20.36
C GLY A 231 -3.60 -12.55 20.39
N GLY A 232 -2.70 -12.74 19.41
CA GLY A 232 -1.85 -13.95 19.31
C GLY A 232 -2.62 -15.23 18.96
N VAL A 233 -3.88 -15.11 18.52
CA VAL A 233 -4.73 -16.25 18.17
C VAL A 233 -4.42 -16.75 16.76
N THR A 234 -4.12 -15.82 15.84
CA THR A 234 -3.86 -16.13 14.44
C THR A 234 -2.63 -15.40 13.92
N THR A 235 -1.90 -16.04 13.02
CA THR A 235 -0.87 -15.39 12.21
C THR A 235 -1.51 -14.52 11.13
N PRO A 236 -0.78 -13.57 10.50
CA PRO A 236 -1.30 -12.81 9.36
C PRO A 236 -1.84 -13.69 8.21
N THR A 237 -1.20 -14.84 7.96
CA THR A 237 -1.64 -15.81 6.96
C THR A 237 -2.97 -16.44 7.35
N GLU A 238 -3.12 -16.95 8.57
CA GLU A 238 -4.39 -17.53 9.05
C GLU A 238 -5.51 -16.47 9.08
N ALA A 239 -5.20 -15.26 9.53
CA ALA A 239 -6.15 -14.14 9.55
C ALA A 239 -6.65 -13.78 8.14
N SER A 240 -5.77 -13.81 7.12
CA SER A 240 -6.17 -13.57 5.73
C SER A 240 -7.12 -14.64 5.18
N VAL A 241 -6.92 -15.91 5.54
CA VAL A 241 -7.83 -17.01 5.16
C VAL A 241 -9.18 -16.83 5.84
N ILE A 242 -9.19 -16.49 7.13
CA ILE A 242 -10.42 -16.19 7.87
C ILE A 242 -11.16 -15.02 7.20
N ALA A 243 -10.45 -13.98 6.77
CA ALA A 243 -11.05 -12.84 6.06
C ALA A 243 -11.73 -13.27 4.75
N VAL A 244 -11.13 -14.19 3.98
CA VAL A 244 -11.73 -14.74 2.75
C VAL A 244 -13.04 -15.49 3.06
N PHE A 245 -13.01 -16.41 4.02
CA PHE A 245 -14.22 -17.17 4.41
C PHE A 245 -15.31 -16.24 4.96
N TYR A 246 -14.92 -15.24 5.76
CA TYR A 246 -15.84 -14.24 6.27
C TYR A 246 -16.46 -13.41 5.14
N ALA A 247 -15.66 -12.97 4.16
CA ALA A 247 -16.14 -12.20 3.01
C ALA A 247 -17.15 -13.01 2.17
N ILE A 248 -16.90 -14.30 1.94
CA ILE A 248 -17.83 -15.21 1.26
C ILE A 248 -19.12 -15.34 2.09
N LEU A 249 -19.02 -15.61 3.38
CA LEU A 249 -20.17 -15.84 4.24
C LEU A 249 -21.08 -14.60 4.31
N VAL A 250 -20.48 -13.43 4.53
CA VAL A 250 -21.21 -12.16 4.61
C VAL A 250 -21.78 -11.77 3.24
N GLY A 251 -20.98 -11.88 2.18
CA GLY A 251 -21.40 -11.53 0.81
C GLY A 251 -22.55 -12.40 0.31
N MET A 252 -22.48 -13.72 0.51
CA MET A 252 -23.45 -14.67 -0.03
C MET A 252 -24.72 -14.79 0.83
N PHE A 253 -24.58 -14.91 2.15
CA PHE A 253 -25.71 -15.27 3.01
C PHE A 253 -26.36 -14.07 3.70
N LEU A 254 -25.58 -13.08 4.13
CA LEU A 254 -26.09 -11.93 4.87
C LEU A 254 -26.50 -10.79 3.93
N HIS A 255 -25.56 -10.32 3.11
CA HIS A 255 -25.83 -9.23 2.16
C HIS A 255 -26.57 -9.74 0.92
N ARG A 256 -26.36 -11.00 0.54
CA ARG A 256 -26.93 -11.63 -0.66
C ARG A 256 -26.59 -10.86 -1.94
N GLU A 257 -25.40 -10.26 -1.97
CA GLU A 257 -24.87 -9.52 -3.13
C GLU A 257 -23.83 -10.34 -3.90
N LEU A 258 -23.32 -11.42 -3.31
CA LEU A 258 -22.39 -12.34 -3.96
C LEU A 258 -23.09 -13.65 -4.33
N SER A 259 -23.02 -14.05 -5.60
CA SER A 259 -23.52 -15.35 -6.07
C SER A 259 -22.37 -16.32 -6.38
N TRP A 260 -22.68 -17.62 -6.48
CA TRP A 260 -21.72 -18.65 -6.90
C TRP A 260 -21.08 -18.36 -8.26
N ARG A 261 -21.78 -17.63 -9.14
CA ARG A 261 -21.28 -17.26 -10.48
C ARG A 261 -20.22 -16.16 -10.41
N ASP A 262 -20.29 -15.30 -9.38
CA ASP A 262 -19.36 -14.19 -9.19
C ASP A 262 -18.01 -14.66 -8.61
N LEU A 263 -17.99 -15.82 -7.96
CA LEU A 263 -16.77 -16.39 -7.38
C LEU A 263 -15.69 -16.66 -8.42
N TYR A 264 -16.03 -17.20 -9.60
CA TYR A 264 -15.04 -17.50 -10.63
C TYR A 264 -14.33 -16.23 -11.16
N PRO A 265 -15.05 -15.16 -11.58
CA PRO A 265 -14.43 -13.88 -11.92
C PRO A 265 -13.55 -13.32 -10.80
N VAL A 266 -14.01 -13.38 -9.55
CA VAL A 266 -13.25 -12.87 -8.38
C VAL A 266 -11.97 -13.68 -8.15
N PHE A 267 -12.03 -15.02 -8.20
CA PHE A 267 -10.84 -15.87 -8.11
C PHE A 267 -9.88 -15.60 -9.25
N ARG A 268 -10.37 -15.53 -10.49
CA ARG A 268 -9.53 -15.24 -11.67
C ARG A 268 -8.80 -13.91 -11.52
N LYS A 269 -9.52 -12.84 -11.14
CA LYS A 269 -8.92 -11.51 -10.89
C LYS A 269 -7.85 -11.58 -9.81
N SER A 270 -8.15 -12.24 -8.70
CA SER A 270 -7.24 -12.36 -7.55
C SER A 270 -5.98 -13.17 -7.88
N VAL A 271 -6.12 -14.27 -8.63
CA VAL A 271 -4.99 -15.09 -9.09
C VAL A 271 -4.08 -14.29 -10.02
N ILE A 272 -4.62 -13.52 -10.97
CA ILE A 272 -3.81 -12.70 -11.88
C ILE A 272 -3.00 -11.67 -11.09
N SER A 273 -3.64 -10.92 -10.18
CA SER A 273 -2.96 -9.93 -9.34
C SER A 273 -1.88 -10.57 -8.47
N SER A 274 -2.17 -11.72 -7.87
CA SER A 274 -1.22 -12.42 -7.00
C SER A 274 -0.06 -13.02 -7.77
N ALA A 275 -0.30 -13.60 -8.95
CA ALA A 275 0.72 -14.22 -9.77
C ALA A 275 1.78 -13.21 -10.23
N VAL A 276 1.37 -11.98 -10.56
CA VAL A 276 2.30 -10.89 -10.90
C VAL A 276 3.23 -10.58 -9.72
N ILE A 277 2.68 -10.43 -8.51
CA ILE A 277 3.47 -10.15 -7.30
C ILE A 277 4.42 -11.31 -6.98
N MET A 278 3.91 -12.54 -6.99
CA MET A 278 4.72 -13.74 -6.73
C MET A 278 5.84 -13.91 -7.77
N PHE A 279 5.58 -13.59 -9.04
CA PHE A 279 6.61 -13.64 -10.07
C PHE A 279 7.70 -12.57 -9.89
N ILE A 280 7.35 -11.36 -9.43
CA ILE A 280 8.33 -10.34 -9.05
C ILE A 280 9.18 -10.84 -7.88
N ILE A 281 8.57 -11.41 -6.83
CA ILE A 281 9.27 -11.95 -5.66
C ILE A 281 10.28 -13.02 -6.07
N ALA A 282 9.86 -13.96 -6.91
CA ALA A 282 10.73 -15.03 -7.43
C ALA A 282 12.01 -14.46 -8.05
N CYS A 283 11.87 -13.59 -9.06
CA CYS A 283 13.01 -13.03 -9.77
C CYS A 283 13.87 -12.11 -8.90
N ALA A 284 13.24 -11.29 -8.05
CA ALA A 284 13.96 -10.33 -7.21
C ALA A 284 14.68 -10.99 -6.03
N ALA A 285 14.21 -12.13 -5.53
CA ALA A 285 14.94 -12.89 -4.53
C ALA A 285 16.27 -13.43 -5.08
N LEU A 286 16.28 -13.92 -6.34
CA LEU A 286 17.51 -14.32 -7.01
C LEU A 286 18.48 -13.13 -7.15
N PHE A 287 17.96 -11.97 -7.56
CA PHE A 287 18.74 -10.75 -7.67
C PHE A 287 19.33 -10.32 -6.32
N SER A 288 18.51 -10.29 -5.27
CA SER A 288 18.91 -9.95 -3.90
C SER A 288 19.97 -10.91 -3.36
N TYR A 289 19.80 -12.23 -3.56
CA TYR A 289 20.79 -13.24 -3.20
C TYR A 289 22.17 -12.95 -3.83
N LEU A 290 22.18 -12.60 -5.12
CA LEU A 290 23.41 -12.27 -5.83
C LEU A 290 24.06 -10.98 -5.32
N LEU A 291 23.28 -9.94 -5.05
CA LEU A 291 23.79 -8.68 -4.50
C LEU A 291 24.37 -8.84 -3.09
N ASN A 292 23.68 -9.57 -2.21
CA ASN A 292 24.15 -9.88 -0.87
C ASN A 292 25.50 -10.61 -0.93
N ARG A 293 25.62 -11.61 -1.80
CA ARG A 293 26.87 -12.36 -1.98
C ARG A 293 28.00 -11.52 -2.55
N GLN A 294 27.70 -10.46 -3.29
CA GLN A 294 28.70 -9.52 -3.79
C GLN A 294 29.20 -8.57 -2.70
N GLY A 295 28.52 -8.46 -1.54
CA GLY A 295 28.78 -7.41 -0.54
C GLY A 295 28.37 -6.02 -1.05
N VAL A 296 27.35 -5.94 -1.91
CA VAL A 296 26.83 -4.65 -2.39
C VAL A 296 26.17 -3.85 -1.26
N PRO A 297 25.31 -4.44 -0.40
CA PRO A 297 24.79 -3.73 0.76
C PRO A 297 25.90 -3.18 1.67
N ASP A 298 26.96 -3.96 1.91
CA ASP A 298 28.11 -3.52 2.72
C ASP A 298 28.77 -2.27 2.16
N ARG A 299 29.12 -2.28 0.87
CA ARG A 299 29.78 -1.14 0.21
C ARG A 299 28.85 0.07 0.09
N ALA A 300 27.56 -0.16 -0.15
CA ALA A 300 26.57 0.91 -0.15
C ALA A 300 26.50 1.56 1.23
N ALA A 301 26.43 0.77 2.30
CA ALA A 301 26.43 1.27 3.67
C ALA A 301 27.72 2.01 4.04
N GLU A 302 28.89 1.50 3.65
CA GLU A 302 30.17 2.19 3.86
C GLU A 302 30.23 3.53 3.13
N TRP A 303 29.82 3.57 1.86
CA TRP A 303 29.71 4.81 1.10
C TRP A 303 28.74 5.80 1.75
N LEU A 304 27.62 5.30 2.30
CA LEU A 304 26.61 6.11 2.98
C LEU A 304 27.12 6.69 4.30
N VAL A 305 27.80 5.90 5.14
CA VAL A 305 28.39 6.39 6.40
C VAL A 305 29.47 7.43 6.13
N GLN A 306 30.21 7.30 5.03
CA GLN A 306 31.22 8.29 4.61
C GLN A 306 30.59 9.55 3.98
N SER A 307 29.43 9.41 3.33
CA SER A 307 28.77 10.52 2.61
C SER A 307 27.79 11.31 3.48
N PHE A 308 27.26 10.71 4.56
CA PHE A 308 26.21 11.29 5.38
C PHE A 308 26.62 11.37 6.86
N GLU A 309 26.67 12.59 7.40
CA GLU A 309 26.94 12.87 8.82
C GLU A 309 25.71 12.58 9.70
N GLY A 310 25.29 11.31 9.76
CA GLY A 310 24.31 10.82 10.74
C GLY A 310 22.94 10.40 10.19
N PRO A 311 22.06 9.88 11.07
CA PRO A 311 20.84 9.16 10.68
C PRO A 311 19.82 10.03 9.94
N ALA A 312 19.71 11.31 10.31
CA ALA A 312 18.75 12.23 9.71
C ALA A 312 19.04 12.49 8.22
N LEU A 313 20.30 12.66 7.86
CA LEU A 313 20.69 12.96 6.48
C LEU A 313 20.59 11.69 5.60
N PHE A 314 20.89 10.52 6.16
CA PHE A 314 20.62 9.23 5.52
C PHE A 314 19.12 9.07 5.20
N LEU A 315 18.25 9.38 6.15
CA LEU A 315 16.80 9.31 5.95
C LEU A 315 16.31 10.30 4.89
N LEU A 316 16.88 11.51 4.84
CA LEU A 316 16.56 12.48 3.79
C LEU A 316 16.95 11.96 2.41
N GLY A 317 18.19 11.49 2.25
CA GLY A 317 18.69 10.95 0.99
C GLY A 317 17.87 9.73 0.53
N THR A 318 17.57 8.83 1.47
CA THR A 318 16.73 7.65 1.21
C THR A 318 15.32 8.05 0.80
N ASN A 319 14.73 9.05 1.47
CA ASN A 319 13.41 9.54 1.11
C ASN A 319 13.37 10.11 -0.32
N ILE A 320 14.40 10.87 -0.71
CA ILE A 320 14.48 11.43 -2.07
C ILE A 320 14.57 10.30 -3.11
N VAL A 321 15.45 9.32 -2.87
CA VAL A 321 15.63 8.19 -3.79
C VAL A 321 14.37 7.35 -3.90
N LEU A 322 13.77 6.98 -2.77
CA LEU A 322 12.52 6.20 -2.74
C LEU A 322 11.37 6.96 -3.40
N PHE A 323 11.30 8.28 -3.23
CA PHE A 323 10.23 9.09 -3.80
C PHE A 323 10.34 9.12 -5.32
N ILE A 324 11.55 9.37 -5.84
CA ILE A 324 11.81 9.32 -7.29
C ILE A 324 11.47 7.94 -7.81
N ILE A 325 11.99 6.86 -7.21
CA ILE A 325 11.74 5.50 -7.68
C ILE A 325 10.24 5.17 -7.64
N GLY A 326 9.54 5.53 -6.57
CA GLY A 326 8.11 5.30 -6.39
C GLY A 326 7.24 5.98 -7.45
N MET A 327 7.71 7.05 -8.09
CA MET A 327 6.98 7.67 -9.21
C MET A 327 6.99 6.82 -10.48
N PHE A 328 8.01 5.98 -10.69
CA PHE A 328 8.22 5.22 -11.93
C PHE A 328 7.97 3.72 -11.76
N VAL A 329 8.28 3.19 -10.59
CA VAL A 329 8.30 1.75 -10.32
C VAL A 329 7.21 1.41 -9.32
N GLU A 330 6.47 0.35 -9.61
CA GLU A 330 5.43 -0.18 -8.73
C GLU A 330 5.99 -0.54 -7.34
N THR A 331 5.19 -0.30 -6.29
CA THR A 331 5.63 -0.36 -4.89
C THR A 331 6.11 -1.74 -4.47
N SER A 332 5.42 -2.81 -4.86
CA SER A 332 5.81 -4.18 -4.52
C SER A 332 7.20 -4.48 -5.08
N ALA A 333 7.44 -4.15 -6.35
CA ALA A 333 8.75 -4.32 -6.96
C ALA A 333 9.83 -3.47 -6.27
N SER A 334 9.54 -2.20 -5.98
CA SER A 334 10.45 -1.30 -5.28
C SER A 334 10.87 -1.85 -3.91
N ILE A 335 9.92 -2.36 -3.12
CA ILE A 335 10.19 -2.96 -1.81
C ILE A 335 11.08 -4.19 -1.94
N ILE A 336 10.73 -5.13 -2.82
CA ILE A 336 11.46 -6.39 -2.89
C ILE A 336 12.92 -6.17 -3.33
N VAL A 337 13.17 -5.19 -4.19
CA VAL A 337 14.52 -4.89 -4.68
C VAL A 337 15.32 -4.06 -3.68
N LEU A 338 14.73 -3.00 -3.13
CA LEU A 338 15.48 -1.98 -2.37
C LEU A 338 15.48 -2.23 -0.86
N ALA A 339 14.44 -2.88 -0.32
CA ALA A 339 14.28 -2.99 1.14
C ALA A 339 15.45 -3.70 1.82
N PRO A 340 15.96 -4.86 1.33
CA PRO A 340 17.10 -5.51 1.97
C PRO A 340 18.34 -4.60 2.05
N ILE A 341 18.64 -3.90 0.96
CA ILE A 341 19.82 -3.04 0.86
C ILE A 341 19.70 -1.83 1.78
N LEU A 342 18.54 -1.16 1.76
CA LEU A 342 18.34 0.07 2.52
C LEU A 342 18.08 -0.19 4.01
N ALA A 343 17.39 -1.29 4.36
CA ALA A 343 17.15 -1.66 5.75
C ALA A 343 18.44 -2.05 6.46
N ASP A 344 19.33 -2.82 5.81
CA ASP A 344 20.65 -3.14 6.37
C ASP A 344 21.49 -1.88 6.59
N ALA A 345 21.46 -0.94 5.64
CA ALA A 345 22.13 0.36 5.79
C ALA A 345 21.52 1.18 6.94
N ALA A 346 20.19 1.20 7.06
CA ALA A 346 19.46 1.91 8.11
C ALA A 346 19.82 1.36 9.52
N GLN A 347 19.91 0.05 9.68
CA GLN A 347 20.28 -0.58 10.96
C GLN A 347 21.70 -0.17 11.39
N ARG A 348 22.65 -0.07 10.45
CA ARG A 348 24.04 0.33 10.76
C ARG A 348 24.17 1.75 11.27
N VAL A 349 23.26 2.64 10.87
CA VAL A 349 23.18 4.02 11.39
C VAL A 349 22.24 4.12 12.60
N GLY A 350 21.78 3.00 13.15
CA GLY A 350 20.99 2.95 14.39
C GLY A 350 19.49 3.20 14.20
N ILE A 351 18.96 3.09 12.98
CA ILE A 351 17.51 3.25 12.72
C ILE A 351 16.81 1.90 12.90
N ASP A 352 15.73 1.90 13.67
CA ASP A 352 14.89 0.72 13.89
C ASP A 352 14.26 0.21 12.57
N GLY A 353 14.31 -1.10 12.34
CA GLY A 353 13.83 -1.71 11.10
C GLY A 353 12.32 -1.59 10.87
N VAL A 354 11.51 -1.49 11.93
CA VAL A 354 10.06 -1.24 11.85
C VAL A 354 9.81 0.21 11.46
N HIS A 355 10.59 1.12 12.04
CA HIS A 355 10.52 2.53 11.69
C HIS A 355 10.88 2.77 10.23
N PHE A 356 12.01 2.23 9.78
CA PHE A 356 12.47 2.33 8.41
C PHE A 356 11.48 1.71 7.42
N GLY A 357 10.91 0.54 7.73
CA GLY A 357 9.89 -0.10 6.90
C GLY A 357 8.66 0.76 6.69
N THR A 358 8.21 1.45 7.75
CA THR A 358 7.08 2.38 7.68
C THR A 358 7.40 3.59 6.80
N ILE A 359 8.59 4.19 6.96
CA ILE A 359 9.06 5.29 6.11
C ILE A 359 9.05 4.86 4.64
N MET A 360 9.61 3.68 4.36
CA MET A 360 9.69 3.15 3.00
C MET A 360 8.30 2.95 2.38
N VAL A 361 7.36 2.37 3.12
CA VAL A 361 5.99 2.14 2.64
C VAL A 361 5.27 3.48 2.37
N VAL A 362 5.32 4.42 3.31
CA VAL A 362 4.66 5.74 3.15
C VAL A 362 5.28 6.54 2.00
N ASN A 363 6.60 6.44 1.82
CA ASN A 363 7.29 7.12 0.74
C ASN A 363 6.91 6.56 -0.63
N LEU A 364 6.88 5.23 -0.77
CA LEU A 364 6.47 4.61 -2.03
C LEU A 364 4.98 4.85 -2.33
N ALA A 365 4.14 4.92 -1.30
CA ALA A 365 2.74 5.33 -1.40
C ALA A 365 2.61 6.78 -1.94
N LEU A 366 3.45 7.69 -1.46
CA LEU A 366 3.53 9.04 -2.03
C LEU A 366 3.94 9.04 -3.51
N GLY A 367 4.84 8.14 -3.91
CA GLY A 367 5.23 7.94 -5.31
C GLY A 367 4.07 7.47 -6.21
N MET A 368 3.22 6.59 -5.70
CA MET A 368 2.06 6.05 -6.42
C MET A 368 0.98 7.10 -6.77
N ILE A 369 1.02 8.29 -6.15
CA ILE A 369 0.16 9.44 -6.46
C ILE A 369 0.93 10.62 -7.07
N THR A 370 2.19 10.44 -7.43
CA THR A 370 3.02 11.51 -7.98
C THR A 370 3.42 11.19 -9.43
N PRO A 371 3.21 12.11 -10.40
CA PRO A 371 3.69 11.92 -11.78
C PRO A 371 5.22 11.75 -11.83
N PRO A 372 5.78 11.08 -12.86
CA PRO A 372 5.19 10.92 -14.19
C PRO A 372 4.28 9.71 -14.42
N PHE A 373 4.32 8.65 -13.59
CA PHE A 373 3.39 7.52 -13.72
C PHE A 373 2.30 7.59 -12.65
N GLY A 374 2.61 7.29 -11.40
CA GLY A 374 1.63 7.25 -10.31
C GLY A 374 0.47 6.28 -10.60
N VAL A 375 0.64 4.99 -10.29
CA VAL A 375 -0.32 3.91 -10.62
C VAL A 375 -1.74 4.23 -10.14
N ASN A 376 -1.90 4.87 -8.98
CA ASN A 376 -3.21 5.26 -8.47
C ASN A 376 -3.83 6.43 -9.22
N LEU A 377 -3.02 7.32 -9.78
CA LEU A 377 -3.53 8.39 -10.63
C LEU A 377 -4.21 7.82 -11.85
N PHE A 378 -3.59 6.84 -12.51
CA PHE A 378 -4.19 6.15 -13.65
C PHE A 378 -5.45 5.39 -13.28
N ALA A 379 -5.45 4.67 -12.15
CA ALA A 379 -6.63 3.95 -11.67
C ALA A 379 -7.79 4.92 -11.38
N ALA A 380 -7.53 6.01 -10.65
CA ALA A 380 -8.56 7.01 -10.34
C ALA A 380 -9.05 7.75 -11.59
N ALA A 381 -8.15 8.11 -12.51
CA ALA A 381 -8.48 8.71 -13.80
C ALA A 381 -9.38 7.81 -14.64
N GLN A 382 -9.08 6.50 -14.69
CA GLN A 382 -9.91 5.50 -15.37
C GLN A 382 -11.32 5.41 -14.77
N VAL A 383 -11.42 5.37 -13.44
CA VAL A 383 -12.73 5.35 -12.75
C VAL A 383 -13.49 6.65 -12.97
N ALA A 384 -12.80 7.79 -12.99
CA ALA A 384 -13.40 9.11 -13.19
C ALA A 384 -13.75 9.42 -14.65
N GLY A 385 -13.20 8.68 -15.62
CA GLY A 385 -13.33 8.99 -17.04
C GLY A 385 -12.72 10.34 -17.41
N CYS A 386 -11.62 10.74 -16.77
CA CYS A 386 -10.94 12.01 -17.02
C CYS A 386 -9.42 11.83 -17.22
N GLY A 387 -8.76 12.81 -17.82
CA GLY A 387 -7.30 12.82 -17.98
C GLY A 387 -6.58 13.23 -16.69
N ILE A 388 -5.37 12.71 -16.47
CA ILE A 388 -4.52 13.03 -15.30
C ILE A 388 -4.24 14.53 -15.23
N GLU A 389 -4.15 15.21 -16.37
CA GLU A 389 -3.94 16.66 -16.47
C GLU A 389 -5.02 17.44 -15.70
N THR A 390 -6.25 16.93 -15.65
CA THR A 390 -7.37 17.54 -14.92
C THR A 390 -7.20 17.42 -13.40
N MET A 391 -6.50 16.37 -12.95
CA MET A 391 -6.20 16.10 -11.54
C MET A 391 -5.02 16.93 -11.03
N MET A 392 -4.03 17.21 -11.90
CA MET A 392 -2.76 17.84 -11.54
C MET A 392 -2.88 19.10 -10.68
N ARG A 393 -3.83 19.98 -11.02
CA ARG A 393 -4.04 21.25 -10.29
C ARG A 393 -4.46 21.06 -8.83
N TYR A 394 -5.06 19.92 -8.50
CA TYR A 394 -5.48 19.58 -7.13
C TYR A 394 -4.45 18.70 -6.42
N LEU A 395 -3.81 17.83 -7.20
CA LEU A 395 -2.90 16.81 -6.70
C LEU A 395 -1.72 17.39 -5.93
N PHE A 396 -1.17 18.53 -6.35
CA PHE A 396 -0.05 19.18 -5.67
C PHE A 396 -0.33 19.44 -4.17
N VAL A 397 -1.56 19.84 -3.82
CA VAL A 397 -1.92 20.09 -2.42
C VAL A 397 -1.93 18.79 -1.63
N PHE A 398 -2.47 17.72 -2.21
CA PHE A 398 -2.51 16.41 -1.55
C PHE A 398 -1.11 15.79 -1.40
N ILE A 399 -0.28 15.88 -2.44
CA ILE A 399 1.14 15.48 -2.39
C ILE A 399 1.86 16.24 -1.28
N ALA A 400 1.69 17.57 -1.19
CA ALA A 400 2.32 18.38 -0.16
C ALA A 400 1.91 17.95 1.26
N VAL A 401 0.63 17.62 1.47
CA VAL A 401 0.13 17.12 2.76
C VAL A 401 0.75 15.78 3.13
N VAL A 402 0.75 14.81 2.19
CA VAL A 402 1.31 13.48 2.44
C VAL A 402 2.84 13.56 2.62
N LEU A 403 3.53 14.39 1.84
CA LEU A 403 4.96 14.66 2.00
C LEU A 403 5.27 15.28 3.37
N GLY A 404 4.46 16.23 3.83
CA GLY A 404 4.58 16.79 5.17
C GLY A 404 4.42 15.73 6.27
N CYS A 405 3.43 14.84 6.12
CA CYS A 405 3.26 13.70 7.02
C CYS A 405 4.45 12.74 6.97
N LEU A 406 4.99 12.45 5.78
CA LEU A 406 6.17 11.62 5.60
C LEU A 406 7.39 12.22 6.32
N MET A 407 7.61 13.53 6.24
CA MET A 407 8.70 14.18 6.97
C MET A 407 8.51 14.08 8.49
N LEU A 408 7.27 14.28 8.99
CA LEU A 408 6.97 14.09 10.41
C LEU A 408 7.23 12.64 10.85
N ILE A 409 6.74 11.67 10.09
CA ILE A 409 6.99 10.25 10.35
C ILE A 409 8.50 10.00 10.37
N THR A 410 9.23 10.47 9.35
CA THR A 410 10.68 10.25 9.21
C THR A 410 11.50 10.76 10.40
N TYR A 411 11.18 11.94 10.92
CA TYR A 411 12.01 12.59 11.95
C TYR A 411 11.46 12.47 13.37
N VAL A 412 10.28 11.90 13.54
CA VAL A 412 9.66 11.64 14.85
C VAL A 412 9.37 10.14 14.96
N PRO A 413 10.38 9.31 15.32
CA PRO A 413 10.25 7.85 15.36
C PRO A 413 9.11 7.36 16.25
N GLU A 414 8.76 8.11 17.30
CA GLU A 414 7.67 7.80 18.23
C GLU A 414 6.32 7.69 17.52
N LEU A 415 6.10 8.42 16.42
CA LEU A 415 4.89 8.28 15.60
C LEU A 415 4.76 6.88 15.01
N THR A 416 5.87 6.16 14.84
CA THR A 416 5.87 4.79 14.32
C THR A 416 6.06 3.77 15.44
N LEU A 417 6.96 4.04 16.39
CA LEU A 417 7.44 3.08 17.37
C LEU A 417 6.66 3.08 18.69
N ALA A 418 5.86 4.11 18.99
CA ALA A 418 5.15 4.17 20.28
C ALA A 418 4.17 3.01 20.49
N LEU A 419 3.41 2.62 19.45
CA LEU A 419 2.50 1.47 19.55
C LEU A 419 3.23 0.12 19.56
N PRO A 420 4.20 -0.15 18.65
CA PRO A 420 5.03 -1.35 18.75
C PRO A 420 5.70 -1.53 20.11
N ASN A 421 6.28 -0.46 20.66
CA ASN A 421 6.96 -0.49 21.96
C ASN A 421 5.99 -0.66 23.14
N LEU A 422 4.69 -0.43 22.97
CA LEU A 422 3.71 -0.65 24.04
C LEU A 422 3.18 -2.10 24.05
N VAL A 423 3.13 -2.73 22.87
CA VAL A 423 2.49 -4.04 22.68
C VAL A 423 3.50 -5.19 22.65
N PHE A 424 4.70 -4.95 22.12
CA PHE A 424 5.68 -6.00 21.86
C PHE A 424 7.00 -5.86 22.62
N ARG A 425 7.32 -4.69 23.17
CA ARG A 425 8.57 -4.40 23.90
C ARG A 425 8.24 -3.88 25.29
#